data_AF-A0AAN9J9F7-F1
#
_entry.id   AF-A0AAN9J9F7-F1
#
_cell.length_a   1.000
_cell.length_b   1.000
_cell.length_c   1.000
_cell.angle_alpha   90.00
_cell.angle_beta   90.00
_cell.angle_gamma   90.00
#
_symmetry.space_group_name_H-M   'P 1'
#
loop_
_entity.id
_entity.type
_entity.pdbx_description
1 polymer ?
#
loop_
_entity_poly.entity_id
_entity_poly.type
_entity_poly.pdbx_seq_one_letter_code
_entity_poly.pdbx_strand_id
1 'polypeptide(L)'
;MGVDLRQVVAGILTLTMFVMLIHMIKRDHFDTLQDKLPGTEDIDFENTKFETTHVRKNIGLWKGDANELKPCWTKPSGDNEEQQTEGFVTFSLTNGPEYHISQIADAVIVARSLGATLVIPDIRGSQPGDKRNFEDIYDVDVFTKSMDGAVRVAKDLPPHISTKKLAAVKVPNRVTEDYIAKHVEPIYRSKGIIRLATYFPSINMRKAGKKGDTDSVACLAMYGSLELQQEIHDLVDSMVERLRTLSRKSDGQFVAVDLRVEMLDKKGCQGSDSDGEKSCFNAQEVAVFLRKIGFNKDTTIYVTQSRWDGSLDSLKDLFPKTYTKEAFIPADKKKKFLDSEDSELEKVIDFYISSESDVFVPAISGLLYANVAGKRIGSGKTQILVPANIPDSSASASSFLSPYVSKKNHFAYSCYC
;
A
#
# COMPACT_ATOMS: atom_id res chain seq x y z
N MET A 1 48.73 38.37 -17.63
CA MET A 1 49.22 37.30 -16.73
C MET A 1 49.22 36.01 -17.53
N GLY A 2 50.39 35.43 -17.81
CA GLY A 2 50.46 34.09 -18.43
C GLY A 2 50.29 33.02 -17.35
N VAL A 3 49.51 31.99 -17.63
CA VAL A 3 49.41 30.83 -16.73
C VAL A 3 50.72 30.04 -16.82
N ASP A 4 51.33 29.73 -15.68
CA ASP A 4 52.57 28.95 -15.65
C ASP A 4 52.30 27.53 -16.17
N LEU A 5 52.99 27.16 -17.25
CA LEU A 5 52.87 25.86 -17.90
C LEU A 5 53.17 24.71 -16.92
N ARG A 6 54.01 24.94 -15.91
CA ARG A 6 54.30 23.96 -14.84
C ARG A 6 53.08 23.67 -13.97
N GLN A 7 52.24 24.67 -13.70
CA GLN A 7 51.00 24.49 -12.94
C GLN A 7 49.95 23.69 -13.73
N VAL A 8 49.86 23.90 -15.04
CA VAL A 8 48.97 23.13 -15.93
C VAL A 8 49.42 21.66 -16.00
N VAL A 9 50.73 21.42 -16.17
CA VAL A 9 51.29 20.06 -16.21
C VAL A 9 51.12 19.35 -14.85
N ALA A 10 51.31 20.04 -13.73
CA ALA A 10 51.05 19.48 -12.40
C ALA A 10 49.56 19.10 -12.23
N GLY A 11 48.63 19.96 -12.65
CA GLY A 11 47.19 19.66 -12.63
C GLY A 11 46.83 18.41 -13.43
N ILE A 12 47.35 18.29 -14.66
CA ILE A 12 47.12 17.12 -15.51
C ILE A 12 47.69 15.84 -14.87
N LEU A 13 48.90 15.88 -14.30
CA LEU A 13 49.50 14.73 -13.60
C LEU A 13 48.70 14.31 -12.36
N THR A 14 48.18 15.27 -11.57
CA THR A 14 47.30 14.91 -10.45
C THR A 14 46.00 14.26 -10.91
N LEU A 15 45.39 14.75 -11.99
CA LEU A 15 44.16 14.17 -12.54
C LEU A 15 44.39 12.74 -13.05
N THR A 16 45.50 12.47 -13.76
CA THR A 16 45.80 11.12 -14.24
C THR A 16 46.12 10.15 -13.10
N MET A 17 46.80 10.59 -12.03
CA MET A 17 46.98 9.76 -10.82
C MET A 17 45.64 9.41 -10.16
N PHE A 18 44.71 10.37 -10.03
CA PHE A 18 43.39 10.10 -9.47
C PHE A 18 42.57 9.12 -10.33
N VAL A 19 42.63 9.24 -11.66
CA VAL A 19 41.96 8.31 -12.58
C VAL A 19 42.57 6.90 -12.47
N MET A 20 43.90 6.77 -12.36
CA MET A 20 44.55 5.47 -12.16
C MET A 20 44.19 4.84 -10.82
N LEU A 21 44.16 5.62 -9.72
CA LEU A 21 43.73 5.13 -8.40
C LEU A 21 42.28 4.64 -8.40
N ILE A 22 41.36 5.39 -9.03
CA ILE A 22 39.96 4.96 -9.21
C ILE A 22 39.90 3.65 -10.03
N HIS A 23 40.75 3.49 -11.04
CA HIS A 23 40.79 2.28 -11.86
C HIS A 23 41.42 1.06 -11.15
N MET A 24 42.31 1.27 -10.17
CA MET A 24 42.82 0.20 -9.30
C MET A 24 41.76 -0.25 -8.30
N ILE A 25 41.11 0.68 -7.59
CA ILE A 25 40.02 0.39 -6.64
C ILE A 25 38.87 -0.39 -7.33
N LYS A 26 38.58 -0.10 -8.60
CA LYS A 26 37.55 -0.80 -9.37
C LYS A 26 37.93 -2.23 -9.79
N ARG A 27 39.21 -2.61 -9.71
CA ARG A 27 39.71 -3.92 -10.15
C ARG A 27 39.93 -4.87 -8.98
N ASP A 28 40.42 -4.37 -7.85
CA ASP A 28 40.74 -5.19 -6.67
C ASP A 28 39.53 -5.64 -5.84
N HIS A 29 38.31 -5.20 -6.18
CA HIS A 29 37.09 -5.49 -5.41
C HIS A 29 36.03 -6.39 -6.08
N PHE A 30 36.26 -6.89 -7.31
CA PHE A 30 35.25 -7.69 -8.02
C PHE A 30 35.72 -8.97 -8.74
N ASP A 31 37.03 -9.24 -8.87
CA ASP A 31 37.55 -10.40 -9.61
C ASP A 31 38.14 -11.53 -8.73
N THR A 32 37.75 -11.63 -7.45
CA THR A 32 38.36 -12.61 -6.50
C THR A 32 37.38 -13.37 -5.59
N LEU A 33 36.39 -14.06 -6.17
CA LEU A 33 35.74 -15.22 -5.53
C LEU A 33 35.32 -16.28 -6.56
N GLN A 34 36.29 -16.86 -7.26
CA GLN A 34 36.07 -18.11 -7.98
C GLN A 34 37.30 -19.03 -7.92
N ASP A 35 37.51 -19.65 -6.74
CA ASP A 35 38.32 -20.88 -6.68
C ASP A 35 37.81 -21.87 -5.60
N LYS A 36 37.34 -23.01 -6.13
CA LYS A 36 37.28 -24.39 -5.62
C LYS A 36 37.24 -24.70 -4.09
N LEU A 37 36.22 -25.48 -3.73
CA LEU A 37 36.36 -26.72 -2.93
C LEU A 37 35.52 -27.86 -3.56
N PRO A 38 35.80 -29.16 -3.29
CA PRO A 38 35.57 -30.24 -4.27
C PRO A 38 34.48 -31.28 -3.95
N GLY A 39 34.05 -32.00 -5.01
CA GLY A 39 33.16 -33.18 -5.00
C GLY A 39 31.66 -32.85 -4.98
N THR A 40 30.74 -33.60 -5.60
CA THR A 40 30.77 -34.74 -6.55
C THR A 40 29.32 -34.91 -7.07
N GLU A 41 28.97 -35.45 -8.25
CA GLU A 41 29.67 -36.20 -9.31
C GLU A 41 29.24 -35.66 -10.72
N ASP A 42 29.97 -35.99 -11.80
CA ASP A 42 29.59 -35.63 -13.17
C ASP A 42 28.52 -36.57 -13.77
N ILE A 43 27.48 -36.01 -14.37
CA ILE A 43 26.61 -36.73 -15.33
C ILE A 43 26.50 -35.88 -16.61
N ASP A 44 27.27 -36.28 -17.62
CA ASP A 44 27.11 -35.78 -18.98
C ASP A 44 25.74 -36.15 -19.55
N PHE A 45 25.06 -35.17 -20.15
CA PHE A 45 24.01 -35.44 -21.13
C PHE A 45 24.07 -34.40 -22.26
N GLU A 46 25.03 -34.61 -23.16
CA GLU A 46 25.05 -33.93 -24.45
C GLU A 46 23.80 -34.29 -25.28
N ASN A 47 23.43 -33.37 -26.17
CA ASN A 47 22.56 -33.61 -27.33
C ASN A 47 21.14 -34.11 -27.06
N THR A 48 20.23 -33.18 -26.74
CA THR A 48 18.87 -33.23 -27.29
C THR A 48 18.57 -31.92 -28.01
N LYS A 49 18.34 -31.98 -29.33
CA LYS A 49 17.80 -30.86 -30.11
C LYS A 49 16.42 -30.50 -29.55
N PHE A 50 16.31 -29.37 -28.85
CA PHE A 50 15.02 -28.74 -28.65
C PHE A 50 14.72 -27.82 -29.82
N GLU A 51 13.75 -28.21 -30.63
CA GLU A 51 13.29 -27.43 -31.78
C GLU A 51 12.73 -26.08 -31.34
N THR A 52 13.15 -25.04 -32.04
CA THR A 52 12.69 -23.66 -31.86
C THR A 52 11.26 -23.48 -32.37
N THR A 53 10.26 -23.99 -31.64
CA THR A 53 8.86 -23.54 -31.79
C THR A 53 8.03 -23.80 -30.54
N HIS A 54 8.06 -22.88 -29.58
CA HIS A 54 6.86 -22.46 -28.83
C HIS A 54 7.10 -21.09 -28.18
N VAL A 55 6.75 -20.02 -28.90
CA VAL A 55 6.48 -18.72 -28.30
C VAL A 55 5.22 -18.88 -27.45
N ARG A 56 5.39 -19.28 -26.19
CA ARG A 56 4.29 -19.44 -25.22
C ARG A 56 3.81 -18.04 -24.82
N LYS A 57 2.91 -17.52 -25.64
CA LYS A 57 2.21 -16.23 -25.53
C LYS A 57 1.91 -15.90 -24.04
N ASN A 58 2.49 -14.82 -23.51
CA ASN A 58 2.48 -14.39 -22.08
C ASN A 58 1.08 -13.94 -21.56
N ILE A 59 0.00 -14.60 -21.98
CA ILE A 59 -1.38 -14.10 -21.98
C ILE A 59 -2.02 -13.91 -20.60
N GLY A 60 -1.42 -14.43 -19.51
CA GLY A 60 -2.02 -14.41 -18.16
C GLY A 60 -1.21 -13.80 -17.02
N LEU A 61 0.05 -13.39 -17.25
CA LEU A 61 0.93 -12.91 -16.15
C LEU A 61 0.61 -11.47 -15.74
N TRP A 62 0.40 -10.62 -16.75
CA TRP A 62 0.11 -9.19 -16.61
C TRP A 62 -1.37 -8.85 -16.86
N LYS A 63 -2.18 -9.83 -17.29
CA LYS A 63 -3.55 -9.61 -17.74
C LYS A 63 -4.55 -9.82 -16.61
N GLY A 64 -4.74 -8.79 -15.78
CA GLY A 64 -5.82 -8.73 -14.78
C GLY A 64 -6.66 -7.46 -14.83
N ASP A 65 -6.55 -6.67 -15.91
CA ASP A 65 -7.46 -5.55 -16.14
C ASP A 65 -8.85 -6.11 -16.49
N ALA A 66 -9.71 -6.15 -15.49
CA ALA A 66 -11.15 -6.19 -15.70
C ALA A 66 -11.60 -4.83 -16.22
N ASN A 67 -12.78 -4.76 -16.82
CA ASN A 67 -13.41 -3.46 -17.08
C ASN A 67 -13.48 -2.68 -15.76
N GLU A 68 -13.08 -1.40 -15.79
CA GLU A 68 -13.23 -0.48 -14.67
C GLU A 68 -14.67 -0.51 -14.17
N LEU A 69 -14.85 -0.77 -12.88
CA LEU A 69 -16.17 -0.93 -12.28
C LEU A 69 -16.65 0.44 -11.80
N LYS A 70 -17.90 0.78 -12.07
CA LYS A 70 -18.44 2.09 -11.71
C LYS A 70 -18.85 2.09 -10.24
N PRO A 71 -18.67 3.21 -9.52
CA PRO A 71 -19.34 3.42 -8.24
C PRO A 71 -20.85 3.13 -8.34
N CYS A 72 -21.37 2.28 -7.47
CA CYS A 72 -22.81 2.03 -7.30
C CYS A 72 -23.27 2.21 -5.85
N TRP A 73 -22.62 3.16 -5.17
CA TRP A 73 -23.22 3.92 -4.08
C TRP A 73 -23.91 5.16 -4.67
N THR A 74 -25.13 5.43 -4.23
CA THR A 74 -25.82 6.69 -4.51
C THR A 74 -25.47 7.71 -3.44
N LYS A 75 -25.28 8.98 -3.81
CA LYS A 75 -25.36 10.06 -2.82
C LYS A 75 -26.75 9.98 -2.15
N PRO A 76 -26.85 9.93 -0.81
CA PRO A 76 -28.14 9.88 -0.17
C PRO A 76 -28.93 11.17 -0.45
N SER A 77 -30.22 11.05 -0.74
CA SER A 77 -31.13 12.21 -0.79
C SER A 77 -31.10 12.93 0.55
N GLY A 78 -31.12 14.26 0.54
CA GLY A 78 -31.00 15.10 1.74
C GLY A 78 -32.18 15.06 2.72
N ASP A 79 -33.14 14.15 2.52
CA ASP A 79 -34.47 14.15 3.16
C ASP A 79 -34.45 13.83 4.68
N ASN A 80 -33.27 13.58 5.27
CA ASN A 80 -33.10 13.31 6.70
C ASN A 80 -32.77 14.57 7.52
N GLU A 81 -33.31 15.75 7.15
CA GLU A 81 -33.20 16.95 8.00
C GLU A 81 -33.94 16.79 9.34
N GLU A 82 -35.00 15.98 9.39
CA GLU A 82 -35.88 15.82 10.55
C GLU A 82 -35.27 15.06 11.76
N GLN A 83 -34.10 14.45 11.61
CA GLN A 83 -33.43 13.66 12.67
C GLN A 83 -32.09 14.25 13.13
N GLN A 84 -31.78 15.49 12.76
CA GLN A 84 -30.50 16.11 13.10
C GLN A 84 -30.43 16.54 14.58
N THR A 85 -29.26 16.37 15.19
CA THR A 85 -28.95 16.78 16.56
C THR A 85 -27.88 17.89 16.58
N GLU A 86 -27.76 18.67 17.65
CA GLU A 86 -26.67 19.65 17.81
C GLU A 86 -25.32 19.04 18.23
N GLY A 87 -25.26 17.71 18.32
CA GLY A 87 -24.08 17.00 18.83
C GLY A 87 -23.03 16.66 17.78
N PHE A 88 -21.86 16.20 18.26
CA PHE A 88 -20.65 16.02 17.46
C PHE A 88 -20.00 14.65 17.66
N VAL A 89 -19.48 14.10 16.57
CA VAL A 89 -18.63 12.90 16.55
C VAL A 89 -17.23 13.32 16.14
N THR A 90 -16.24 13.03 17.00
CA THR A 90 -14.82 13.29 16.73
C THR A 90 -14.05 11.99 16.69
N PHE A 91 -12.92 11.93 15.98
CA PHE A 91 -12.08 10.74 15.89
C PHE A 91 -10.63 11.11 15.54
N SER A 92 -9.76 10.12 15.47
CA SER A 92 -8.40 10.25 14.91
C SER A 92 -8.16 9.17 13.87
N LEU A 93 -7.36 9.53 12.88
CA LEU A 93 -6.75 8.60 11.95
C LEU A 93 -5.42 8.10 12.54
N THR A 94 -5.12 6.81 12.40
CA THR A 94 -3.91 6.19 12.95
C THR A 94 -3.37 5.08 12.05
N ASN A 95 -2.09 4.73 12.24
CA ASN A 95 -1.41 3.53 11.74
C ASN A 95 -1.11 3.44 10.24
N GLY A 96 -1.90 4.02 9.35
CA GLY A 96 -1.67 3.99 7.91
C GLY A 96 -2.90 4.34 7.07
N PRO A 97 -2.75 4.73 5.80
CA PRO A 97 -3.88 4.95 4.88
C PRO A 97 -4.83 3.75 4.78
N GLU A 98 -4.33 2.52 4.94
CA GLU A 98 -5.16 1.31 4.98
C GLU A 98 -6.07 1.22 6.20
N TYR A 99 -5.71 1.88 7.31
CA TYR A 99 -6.54 2.05 8.49
C TYR A 99 -7.47 3.25 8.34
N HIS A 100 -6.99 4.34 7.72
CA HIS A 100 -7.74 5.59 7.58
C HIS A 100 -9.05 5.40 6.80
N ILE A 101 -9.01 4.66 5.67
CA ILE A 101 -10.19 4.29 4.87
C ILE A 101 -11.29 3.64 5.73
N SER A 102 -10.89 2.69 6.57
CA SER A 102 -11.78 1.99 7.50
C SER A 102 -12.29 2.89 8.63
N GLN A 103 -11.39 3.66 9.26
CA GLN A 103 -11.71 4.56 10.37
C GLN A 103 -12.72 5.65 9.96
N ILE A 104 -12.59 6.21 8.75
CA ILE A 104 -13.56 7.17 8.21
C ILE A 104 -14.91 6.51 7.98
N ALA A 105 -14.95 5.32 7.37
CA ALA A 105 -16.21 4.62 7.13
C ALA A 105 -16.96 4.34 8.44
N ASP A 106 -16.27 3.82 9.47
CA ASP A 106 -16.87 3.60 10.78
C ASP A 106 -17.37 4.91 11.42
N ALA A 107 -16.59 6.00 11.32
CA ALA A 107 -16.96 7.29 11.89
C ALA A 107 -18.15 7.96 11.17
N VAL A 108 -18.22 7.84 9.84
CA VAL A 108 -19.33 8.35 9.00
C VAL A 108 -20.62 7.58 9.30
N ILE A 109 -20.57 6.25 9.38
CA ILE A 109 -21.74 5.42 9.73
C ILE A 109 -22.24 5.79 11.13
N VAL A 110 -21.34 5.87 12.13
CA VAL A 110 -21.71 6.28 13.50
C VAL A 110 -22.33 7.68 13.52
N ALA A 111 -21.73 8.66 12.85
CA ALA A 111 -22.27 10.02 12.84
C ALA A 111 -23.63 10.12 12.13
N ARG A 112 -23.83 9.40 11.01
CA ARG A 112 -25.12 9.30 10.32
C ARG A 112 -26.19 8.67 11.21
N SER A 113 -25.93 7.51 11.81
CA SER A 113 -26.89 6.81 12.69
C SER A 113 -27.27 7.61 13.95
N LEU A 114 -26.44 8.56 14.38
CA LEU A 114 -26.69 9.42 15.54
C LEU A 114 -27.27 10.80 15.18
N GLY A 115 -27.46 11.12 13.89
CA GLY A 115 -27.83 12.46 13.43
C GLY A 115 -26.81 13.54 13.83
N ALA A 116 -25.54 13.16 13.99
CA ALA A 116 -24.47 13.98 14.54
C ALA A 116 -23.67 14.71 13.45
N THR A 117 -22.97 15.78 13.83
CA THR A 117 -21.98 16.42 12.96
C THR A 117 -20.63 15.71 13.10
N LEU A 118 -20.06 15.23 12.00
CA LEU A 118 -18.73 14.65 11.96
C LEU A 118 -17.67 15.76 11.94
N VAL A 119 -16.69 15.70 12.82
CA VAL A 119 -15.56 16.65 12.84
C VAL A 119 -14.39 16.05 12.06
N ILE A 120 -13.73 16.85 11.22
CA ILE A 120 -12.52 16.45 10.49
C ILE A 120 -11.46 15.94 11.50
N PRO A 121 -10.90 14.73 11.28
CA PRO A 121 -10.03 14.09 12.27
C PRO A 121 -8.62 14.68 12.27
N ASP A 122 -7.91 14.50 13.38
CA ASP A 122 -6.45 14.58 13.37
C ASP A 122 -5.82 13.24 12.96
N ILE A 123 -4.70 13.27 12.25
CA ILE A 123 -3.86 12.09 12.01
C ILE A 123 -2.86 11.99 13.16
N ARG A 124 -2.68 10.80 13.71
CA ARG A 124 -1.72 10.52 14.79
C ARG A 124 -0.78 9.40 14.37
N GLY A 125 0.50 9.69 14.40
CA GLY A 125 1.55 8.72 14.11
C GLY A 125 1.86 7.83 15.30
N SER A 126 3.05 7.24 15.30
CA SER A 126 3.42 6.15 16.22
C SER A 126 3.89 6.63 17.59
N GLN A 127 4.33 7.89 17.71
CA GLN A 127 4.90 8.42 18.96
C GLN A 127 3.90 9.29 19.76
N PRO A 128 3.99 9.34 21.11
CA PRO A 128 3.15 10.22 21.90
C PRO A 128 3.37 11.71 21.57
N GLY A 129 2.33 12.39 21.09
CA GLY A 129 2.39 13.79 20.67
C GLY A 129 2.58 13.98 19.16
N ASP A 130 2.88 12.91 18.43
CA ASP A 130 2.93 12.88 16.96
C ASP A 130 1.52 13.09 16.39
N LYS A 131 1.31 14.26 15.78
CA LYS A 131 0.02 14.72 15.27
C LYS A 131 0.20 15.56 14.03
N ARG A 132 -0.62 15.26 13.02
CA ARG A 132 -0.79 16.04 11.78
C ARG A 132 -2.24 16.51 11.60
N ASN A 133 -2.41 17.49 10.75
CA ASN A 133 -3.70 17.93 10.25
C ASN A 133 -4.16 17.00 9.13
N PHE A 134 -5.47 16.93 8.86
CA PHE A 134 -6.00 16.12 7.77
C PHE A 134 -5.49 16.60 6.42
N GLU A 135 -5.43 17.93 6.25
CA GLU A 135 -4.88 18.62 5.08
C GLU A 135 -3.37 18.45 4.86
N ASP A 136 -2.64 17.76 5.76
CA ASP A 136 -1.25 17.38 5.49
C ASP A 136 -1.15 16.14 4.58
N ILE A 137 -2.25 15.38 4.39
CA ILE A 137 -2.31 14.17 3.56
C ILE A 137 -3.47 14.18 2.56
N TYR A 138 -4.67 14.61 2.99
CA TYR A 138 -5.92 14.44 2.23
C TYR A 138 -6.58 15.77 1.88
N ASP A 139 -7.30 15.80 0.75
CA ASP A 139 -8.05 16.98 0.34
C ASP A 139 -9.32 17.16 1.19
N VAL A 140 -9.38 18.28 1.93
CA VAL A 140 -10.48 18.66 2.84
C VAL A 140 -11.76 19.00 2.07
N ASP A 141 -11.63 19.66 0.92
CA ASP A 141 -12.77 20.16 0.15
C ASP A 141 -13.42 19.01 -0.61
N VAL A 142 -12.63 18.09 -1.18
CA VAL A 142 -13.11 16.81 -1.72
C VAL A 142 -13.78 15.99 -0.62
N PHE A 143 -13.14 15.77 0.52
CA PHE A 143 -13.75 15.00 1.63
C PHE A 143 -15.11 15.59 2.05
N THR A 144 -15.16 16.89 2.31
CA THR A 144 -16.38 17.60 2.72
C THR A 144 -17.48 17.51 1.65
N LYS A 145 -17.14 17.72 0.38
CA LYS A 145 -18.07 17.64 -0.76
C LYS A 145 -18.55 16.22 -1.06
N SER A 146 -17.72 15.20 -0.78
CA SER A 146 -18.11 13.80 -0.92
C SER A 146 -19.06 13.35 0.18
N MET A 147 -18.95 13.90 1.39
CA MET A 147 -19.85 13.61 2.51
C MET A 147 -21.19 14.37 2.46
N ASP A 148 -21.34 15.35 1.59
CA ASP A 148 -22.60 16.07 1.37
C ASP A 148 -23.77 15.12 1.02
N GLY A 149 -24.90 15.28 1.74
CA GLY A 149 -26.05 14.38 1.80
C GLY A 149 -25.86 13.13 2.68
N ALA A 150 -24.63 12.69 2.95
CA ALA A 150 -24.34 11.51 3.75
C ALA A 150 -24.22 11.82 5.26
N VAL A 151 -23.47 12.87 5.62
CA VAL A 151 -23.27 13.36 6.99
C VAL A 151 -22.82 14.83 6.96
N ARG A 152 -23.23 15.64 7.94
CA ARG A 152 -22.71 17.01 8.08
C ARG A 152 -21.25 16.96 8.56
N VAL A 153 -20.37 17.71 7.89
CA VAL A 153 -18.94 17.81 8.25
C VAL A 153 -18.63 19.19 8.79
N ALA A 154 -17.89 19.26 9.90
CA ALA A 154 -17.33 20.49 10.45
C ALA A 154 -15.80 20.40 10.50
N LYS A 155 -15.09 21.49 10.14
CA LYS A 155 -13.62 21.52 10.21
C LYS A 155 -13.12 21.40 11.65
N ASP A 156 -13.71 22.18 12.55
CA ASP A 156 -13.33 22.27 13.95
C ASP A 156 -14.54 22.07 14.88
N LEU A 157 -14.28 21.65 16.12
CA LEU A 157 -15.28 21.74 17.18
C LEU A 157 -15.53 23.22 17.53
N PRO A 158 -16.79 23.62 17.81
CA PRO A 158 -17.09 24.95 18.32
C PRO A 158 -16.25 25.30 19.57
N PRO A 159 -15.74 26.54 19.70
CA PRO A 159 -14.73 26.90 20.71
C PRO A 159 -15.20 26.81 22.17
N HIS A 160 -16.51 26.71 22.40
CA HIS A 160 -17.10 26.50 23.72
C HIS A 160 -17.05 25.03 24.20
N ILE A 161 -16.71 24.08 23.32
CA ILE A 161 -16.62 22.64 23.62
C ILE A 161 -15.20 22.26 24.04
N SER A 162 -15.04 21.77 25.28
CA SER A 162 -13.73 21.34 25.78
C SER A 162 -13.39 19.90 25.39
N THR A 163 -12.37 19.73 24.55
CA THR A 163 -11.83 18.43 24.12
C THR A 163 -11.30 17.55 25.26
N LYS A 164 -10.97 18.14 26.43
CA LYS A 164 -10.41 17.43 27.59
C LYS A 164 -11.41 16.56 28.38
N LYS A 165 -12.70 16.59 28.02
CA LYS A 165 -13.78 15.82 28.71
C LYS A 165 -14.61 14.92 27.77
N LEU A 166 -14.16 14.70 26.54
CA LEU A 166 -14.90 13.88 25.57
C LEU A 166 -14.94 12.41 26.01
N ALA A 167 -16.11 11.79 25.95
CA ALA A 167 -16.25 10.36 26.20
C ALA A 167 -15.60 9.57 25.06
N ALA A 168 -14.53 8.83 25.37
CA ALA A 168 -13.89 7.95 24.42
C ALA A 168 -14.71 6.66 24.25
N VAL A 169 -15.23 6.41 23.05
CA VAL A 169 -16.05 5.25 22.72
C VAL A 169 -15.29 4.38 21.72
N LYS A 170 -15.05 3.12 22.08
CA LYS A 170 -14.43 2.14 21.17
C LYS A 170 -15.49 1.51 20.28
N VAL A 171 -15.21 1.42 18.99
CA VAL A 171 -16.09 0.77 18.00
C VAL A 171 -15.30 -0.27 17.21
N PRO A 172 -15.87 -1.44 16.88
CA PRO A 172 -15.23 -2.41 15.99
C PRO A 172 -15.17 -1.84 14.58
N ASN A 173 -14.16 -2.21 13.80
CA ASN A 173 -14.16 -1.95 12.38
C ASN A 173 -15.30 -2.69 11.67
N ARG A 174 -15.94 -2.01 10.71
CA ARG A 174 -17.22 -2.37 10.09
C ARG A 174 -18.33 -2.45 11.14
N VAL A 175 -18.45 -1.36 11.89
CA VAL A 175 -19.49 -1.16 12.91
C VAL A 175 -20.89 -1.30 12.30
N THR A 176 -21.81 -1.96 13.02
CA THR A 176 -23.20 -2.15 12.60
C THR A 176 -24.14 -1.19 13.32
N GLU A 177 -25.30 -0.90 12.72
CA GLU A 177 -26.34 -0.07 13.34
C GLU A 177 -26.82 -0.66 14.68
N ASP A 178 -26.98 -1.98 14.77
CA ASP A 178 -27.28 -2.68 16.03
C ASP A 178 -26.23 -2.41 17.12
N TYR A 179 -24.94 -2.37 16.76
CA TYR A 179 -23.87 -2.06 17.70
C TYR A 179 -23.94 -0.60 18.14
N ILE A 180 -24.24 0.31 17.21
CA ILE A 180 -24.38 1.75 17.49
C ILE A 180 -25.53 2.00 18.45
N ALA A 181 -26.74 1.52 18.13
CA ALA A 181 -27.93 1.68 18.96
C ALA A 181 -27.75 1.09 20.38
N LYS A 182 -27.06 -0.05 20.49
CA LYS A 182 -26.88 -0.75 21.77
C LYS A 182 -25.74 -0.19 22.62
N HIS A 183 -24.65 0.28 22.02
CA HIS A 183 -23.40 0.58 22.75
C HIS A 183 -22.91 2.04 22.62
N VAL A 184 -23.26 2.74 21.54
CA VAL A 184 -22.75 4.09 21.25
C VAL A 184 -23.83 5.15 21.54
N GLU A 185 -25.05 4.92 21.06
CA GLU A 185 -26.18 5.85 21.18
C GLU A 185 -26.53 6.21 22.65
N PRO A 186 -26.54 5.29 23.63
CA PRO A 186 -26.82 5.66 25.02
C PRO A 186 -25.77 6.62 25.61
N ILE A 187 -24.51 6.47 25.19
CA ILE A 187 -23.41 7.35 25.60
C ILE A 187 -23.56 8.70 24.90
N TYR A 188 -23.87 8.70 23.60
CA TYR A 188 -24.10 9.91 22.81
C TYR A 188 -25.26 10.74 23.37
N ARG A 189 -26.45 10.14 23.58
CA ARG A 189 -27.62 10.81 24.18
C ARG A 189 -27.33 11.42 25.57
N SER A 190 -26.40 10.83 26.34
CA SER A 190 -26.00 11.36 27.65
C SER A 190 -24.97 12.50 27.58
N LYS A 191 -24.16 12.58 26.52
CA LYS A 191 -22.99 13.48 26.43
C LYS A 191 -23.09 14.55 25.35
N GLY A 192 -23.93 14.36 24.33
CA GLY A 192 -23.98 15.15 23.10
C GLY A 192 -22.74 15.04 22.21
N ILE A 193 -21.58 14.67 22.76
CA ILE A 193 -20.30 14.66 22.05
C ILE A 193 -19.46 13.45 22.47
N ILE A 194 -18.95 12.72 21.48
CA ILE A 194 -18.11 11.53 21.69
C ILE A 194 -16.81 11.59 20.87
N ARG A 195 -15.79 10.89 21.34
CA ARG A 195 -14.56 10.63 20.58
C ARG A 195 -14.47 9.14 20.25
N LEU A 196 -14.55 8.79 18.97
CA LEU A 196 -14.43 7.42 18.51
C LEU A 196 -12.96 6.96 18.49
N ALA A 197 -12.77 5.69 18.77
CA ALA A 197 -11.52 4.96 18.58
C ALA A 197 -11.85 3.59 17.97
N THR A 198 -11.65 3.45 16.66
CA THR A 198 -11.86 2.18 15.95
C THR A 198 -10.82 1.16 16.39
N TYR A 199 -11.25 -0.07 16.70
CA TYR A 199 -10.37 -1.22 16.88
C TYR A 199 -10.68 -2.28 15.82
N PHE A 200 -9.67 -3.07 15.44
CA PHE A 200 -9.75 -4.03 14.34
C PHE A 200 -9.79 -5.46 14.89
N PRO A 201 -10.98 -6.03 15.20
CA PRO A 201 -11.10 -7.41 15.67
C PRO A 201 -10.75 -8.43 14.57
N SER A 202 -10.84 -8.02 13.32
CA SER A 202 -10.38 -8.77 12.15
C SER A 202 -9.93 -7.78 11.08
N ILE A 203 -8.96 -8.20 10.25
CA ILE A 203 -8.51 -7.49 9.04
C ILE A 203 -9.23 -7.97 7.76
N ASN A 204 -10.24 -8.84 7.91
CA ASN A 204 -10.91 -9.49 6.80
C ASN A 204 -11.98 -8.59 6.16
N MET A 205 -11.71 -8.12 4.95
CA MET A 205 -12.62 -7.28 4.17
C MET A 205 -13.57 -8.09 3.26
N ARG A 206 -13.93 -9.34 3.61
CA ARG A 206 -14.96 -10.09 2.88
C ARG A 206 -16.33 -9.41 3.00
N LYS A 207 -17.08 -9.33 1.90
CA LYS A 207 -18.45 -8.82 1.87
C LYS A 207 -19.34 -9.63 2.82
N ALA A 208 -20.24 -8.92 3.49
CA ALA A 208 -21.27 -9.53 4.33
C ALA A 208 -22.42 -10.07 3.45
N GLY A 209 -23.58 -10.34 4.06
CA GLY A 209 -24.79 -10.82 3.37
C GLY A 209 -25.47 -9.78 2.47
N LYS A 210 -26.80 -9.67 2.55
CA LYS A 210 -27.60 -8.78 1.69
C LYS A 210 -27.18 -7.31 1.85
N LYS A 211 -27.10 -6.60 0.72
CA LYS A 211 -26.79 -5.16 0.61
C LYS A 211 -27.92 -4.30 1.19
N GLY A 212 -27.60 -3.36 2.08
CA GLY A 212 -28.51 -2.34 2.64
C GLY A 212 -28.14 -0.91 2.25
N ASP A 213 -28.92 0.10 2.69
CA ASP A 213 -28.59 1.53 2.47
C ASP A 213 -27.30 1.93 3.23
N THR A 214 -27.11 1.39 4.43
CA THR A 214 -25.89 1.51 5.24
C THR A 214 -24.64 1.13 4.44
N ASP A 215 -24.71 0.10 3.57
CA ASP A 215 -23.59 -0.29 2.71
C ASP A 215 -23.29 0.79 1.66
N SER A 216 -24.30 1.50 1.13
CA SER A 216 -24.08 2.60 0.17
C SER A 216 -23.23 3.71 0.78
N VAL A 217 -23.56 4.12 2.01
CA VAL A 217 -22.81 5.16 2.73
C VAL A 217 -21.42 4.66 3.15
N ALA A 218 -21.30 3.42 3.62
CA ALA A 218 -20.00 2.83 3.93
C ALA A 218 -19.11 2.75 2.68
N CYS A 219 -19.68 2.40 1.52
CA CYS A 219 -18.97 2.40 0.24
C CYS A 219 -18.50 3.80 -0.18
N LEU A 220 -19.38 4.82 -0.10
CA LEU A 220 -19.02 6.21 -0.34
C LEU A 220 -17.89 6.68 0.59
N ALA A 221 -17.99 6.37 1.88
CA ALA A 221 -16.99 6.75 2.88
C ALA A 221 -15.65 6.02 2.69
N MET A 222 -15.64 4.74 2.32
CA MET A 222 -14.40 4.00 2.05
C MET A 222 -13.72 4.40 0.73
N TYR A 223 -14.49 4.58 -0.34
CA TYR A 223 -13.95 4.61 -1.71
C TYR A 223 -14.12 5.92 -2.46
N GLY A 224 -14.96 6.85 -1.96
CA GLY A 224 -15.23 8.13 -2.61
C GLY A 224 -14.95 9.36 -1.74
N SER A 225 -14.37 9.20 -0.54
CA SER A 225 -14.16 10.31 0.42
C SER A 225 -12.72 10.82 0.52
N LEU A 226 -11.73 9.98 0.19
CA LEU A 226 -10.30 10.29 0.38
C LEU A 226 -9.58 10.45 -0.96
N GLU A 227 -9.17 11.68 -1.24
CA GLU A 227 -8.19 12.01 -2.28
C GLU A 227 -6.94 12.62 -1.64
N LEU A 228 -5.78 12.45 -2.28
CA LEU A 228 -4.52 13.00 -1.78
C LEU A 228 -4.40 14.49 -2.07
N GLN A 229 -3.74 15.20 -1.15
CA GLN A 229 -3.22 16.53 -1.41
C GLN A 229 -2.28 16.53 -2.63
N GLN A 230 -2.37 17.57 -3.46
CA GLN A 230 -1.68 17.68 -4.75
C GLN A 230 -0.17 17.37 -4.66
N GLU A 231 0.54 17.89 -3.64
CA GLU A 231 1.98 17.68 -3.48
C GLU A 231 2.39 16.21 -3.31
N ILE A 232 1.51 15.39 -2.71
CA ILE A 232 1.70 13.95 -2.52
C ILE A 232 1.24 13.19 -3.77
N HIS A 233 0.14 13.62 -4.39
CA HIS A 233 -0.33 13.08 -5.67
C HIS A 233 0.76 13.19 -6.74
N ASP A 234 1.32 14.40 -6.95
CA ASP A 234 2.40 14.68 -7.90
C ASP A 234 3.66 13.84 -7.62
N LEU A 235 3.96 13.59 -6.34
CA LEU A 235 5.09 12.75 -5.95
C LEU A 235 4.83 11.29 -6.34
N VAL A 236 3.66 10.74 -6.00
CA VAL A 236 3.27 9.37 -6.35
C VAL A 236 3.23 9.18 -7.87
N ASP A 237 2.63 10.10 -8.62
CA ASP A 237 2.58 10.05 -10.08
C ASP A 237 3.98 10.06 -10.68
N SER A 238 4.85 10.98 -10.23
CA SER A 238 6.25 11.01 -10.71
C SER A 238 7.03 9.73 -10.36
N MET A 239 6.73 9.08 -9.23
CA MET A 239 7.29 7.76 -8.89
C MET A 239 6.78 6.67 -9.84
N VAL A 240 5.47 6.64 -10.12
CA VAL A 240 4.84 5.68 -11.06
C VAL A 240 5.39 5.87 -12.47
N GLU A 241 5.44 7.10 -13.00
CA GLU A 241 6.02 7.39 -14.33
C GLU A 241 7.47 6.92 -14.46
N ARG A 242 8.28 7.10 -13.41
CA ARG A 242 9.67 6.60 -13.38
C ARG A 242 9.73 5.08 -13.36
N LEU A 243 8.89 4.41 -12.56
CA LEU A 243 8.78 2.94 -12.54
C LEU A 243 8.40 2.40 -13.92
N ARG A 244 7.39 2.99 -14.58
CA ARG A 244 7.00 2.65 -15.96
C ARG A 244 8.14 2.88 -16.95
N THR A 245 8.88 3.98 -16.81
CA THR A 245 10.06 4.31 -17.63
C THR A 245 11.21 3.30 -17.46
N LEU A 246 11.44 2.78 -16.26
CA LEU A 246 12.44 1.72 -16.02
C LEU A 246 11.98 0.35 -16.55
N SER A 247 10.66 0.17 -16.70
CA SER A 247 10.02 -1.05 -17.21
C SER A 247 9.75 -1.06 -18.72
N ARG A 248 10.49 -0.28 -19.52
CA ARG A 248 10.44 -0.31 -21.01
C ARG A 248 10.58 -1.69 -21.66
N LYS A 249 11.19 -2.67 -20.98
CA LYS A 249 11.31 -4.07 -21.45
C LYS A 249 10.09 -4.94 -21.17
N SER A 250 9.12 -4.43 -20.42
CA SER A 250 7.86 -5.08 -20.04
C SER A 250 6.70 -4.14 -20.37
N ASP A 251 6.79 -3.44 -21.50
CA ASP A 251 5.77 -2.50 -22.01
C ASP A 251 5.34 -1.41 -21.00
N GLY A 252 6.23 -1.04 -20.08
CA GLY A 252 5.95 -0.07 -19.02
C GLY A 252 5.22 -0.65 -17.81
N GLN A 253 5.04 -1.97 -17.73
CA GLN A 253 4.36 -2.66 -16.63
C GLN A 253 5.33 -3.02 -15.49
N PHE A 254 4.92 -2.83 -14.24
CA PHE A 254 5.74 -3.14 -13.06
C PHE A 254 4.94 -3.89 -11.98
N VAL A 255 5.69 -4.59 -11.12
CA VAL A 255 5.14 -5.33 -9.97
C VAL A 255 5.38 -4.50 -8.70
N ALA A 256 4.35 -4.31 -7.88
CA ALA A 256 4.50 -3.83 -6.52
C ALA A 256 4.41 -5.00 -5.53
N VAL A 257 5.35 -5.08 -4.59
CA VAL A 257 5.43 -6.13 -3.58
C VAL A 257 5.29 -5.50 -2.18
N ASP A 258 4.23 -5.82 -1.44
CA ASP A 258 4.12 -5.47 0.00
C ASP A 258 4.98 -6.44 0.80
N LEU A 259 6.20 -6.00 1.10
CA LEU A 259 7.24 -6.75 1.81
C LEU A 259 7.96 -5.78 2.76
N ARG A 260 7.33 -5.53 3.91
CA ARG A 260 7.89 -4.73 5.01
C ARG A 260 8.74 -5.62 5.91
N VAL A 261 10.06 -5.52 5.81
CA VAL A 261 11.03 -6.41 6.48
C VAL A 261 10.80 -6.44 8.00
N GLU A 262 10.64 -5.26 8.59
CA GLU A 262 10.29 -4.99 9.99
C GLU A 262 9.02 -5.69 10.51
N MET A 263 8.15 -6.19 9.61
CA MET A 263 6.94 -6.94 9.97
C MET A 263 7.16 -8.44 9.91
N LEU A 264 8.14 -8.94 9.15
CA LEU A 264 8.50 -10.36 9.07
C LEU A 264 9.15 -10.85 10.36
N ASP A 265 9.90 -9.99 11.05
CA ASP A 265 10.54 -10.29 12.34
C ASP A 265 9.55 -10.36 13.52
N LYS A 266 8.28 -9.98 13.29
CA LYS A 266 7.23 -10.05 14.32
C LYS A 266 6.69 -11.47 14.42
N LYS A 267 6.41 -11.92 15.65
CA LYS A 267 5.93 -13.28 15.98
C LYS A 267 4.76 -13.80 15.13
N GLY A 268 3.93 -12.91 14.57
CA GLY A 268 2.81 -13.27 13.69
C GLY A 268 3.20 -13.90 12.35
N CYS A 269 4.44 -13.69 11.87
CA CYS A 269 4.95 -14.29 10.64
C CYS A 269 5.71 -15.62 10.86
N GLN A 270 5.81 -16.07 12.11
CA GLN A 270 6.53 -17.29 12.51
C GLN A 270 5.60 -18.51 12.75
N GLY A 271 4.29 -18.34 12.59
CA GLY A 271 3.28 -19.41 12.73
C GLY A 271 2.46 -19.58 11.46
N SER A 272 2.08 -20.82 11.14
CA SER A 272 1.01 -21.12 10.19
C SER A 272 -0.34 -20.70 10.77
N ASP A 273 -1.26 -20.24 9.93
CA ASP A 273 -2.66 -20.09 10.33
C ASP A 273 -3.28 -21.46 10.64
N SER A 274 -4.50 -21.47 11.22
CA SER A 274 -5.19 -22.70 11.65
C SER A 274 -5.45 -23.72 10.53
N ASP A 275 -5.41 -23.30 9.27
CA ASP A 275 -5.56 -24.14 8.08
C ASP A 275 -4.22 -24.63 7.50
N GLY A 276 -3.08 -24.30 8.11
CA GLY A 276 -1.74 -24.71 7.66
C GLY A 276 -1.13 -23.87 6.53
N GLU A 277 -1.85 -22.87 6.01
CA GLU A 277 -1.28 -21.89 5.07
C GLU A 277 -0.32 -20.91 5.76
N LYS A 278 0.70 -20.46 5.02
CA LYS A 278 1.70 -19.51 5.51
C LYS A 278 1.19 -18.08 5.36
N SER A 279 1.17 -17.32 6.45
CA SER A 279 0.60 -15.96 6.51
C SER A 279 1.54 -14.84 6.02
N CYS A 280 2.86 -15.11 5.99
CA CYS A 280 3.91 -14.18 5.56
C CYS A 280 5.01 -14.87 4.73
N PHE A 281 5.62 -14.14 3.81
CA PHE A 281 6.70 -14.60 2.93
C PHE A 281 7.88 -13.63 2.96
N ASN A 282 9.11 -14.15 2.97
CA ASN A 282 10.32 -13.34 2.92
C ASN A 282 10.73 -13.01 1.47
N ALA A 283 11.76 -12.16 1.32
CA ALA A 283 12.25 -11.71 0.01
C ALA A 283 12.61 -12.88 -0.92
N GLN A 284 13.30 -13.90 -0.41
CA GLN A 284 13.73 -15.07 -1.18
C GLN A 284 12.55 -15.91 -1.66
N GLU A 285 11.55 -16.13 -0.79
CA GLU A 285 10.33 -16.86 -1.12
C GLU A 285 9.51 -16.14 -2.19
N VAL A 286 9.33 -14.82 -2.05
CA VAL A 286 8.66 -13.99 -3.07
C VAL A 286 9.43 -14.00 -4.38
N ALA A 287 10.76 -13.93 -4.34
CA ALA A 287 11.60 -13.98 -5.54
C ALA A 287 11.47 -15.32 -6.29
N VAL A 288 11.52 -16.43 -5.56
CA VAL A 288 11.34 -17.78 -6.13
C VAL A 288 9.91 -17.95 -6.66
N PHE A 289 8.90 -17.47 -5.94
CA PHE A 289 7.50 -17.46 -6.36
C PHE A 289 7.34 -16.72 -7.70
N LEU A 290 7.76 -15.45 -7.77
CA LEU A 290 7.69 -14.62 -8.97
C LEU A 290 8.37 -15.29 -10.18
N ARG A 291 9.56 -15.87 -9.96
CA ARG A 291 10.30 -16.58 -11.02
C ARG A 291 9.55 -17.84 -11.49
N LYS A 292 9.00 -18.64 -10.57
CA LYS A 292 8.26 -19.87 -10.90
C LYS A 292 6.96 -19.61 -11.66
N ILE A 293 6.25 -18.50 -11.39
CA ILE A 293 5.02 -18.14 -12.13
C ILE A 293 5.28 -17.45 -13.48
N GLY A 294 6.55 -17.16 -13.82
CA GLY A 294 6.96 -16.71 -15.14
C GLY A 294 7.48 -15.27 -15.25
N PHE A 295 7.65 -14.53 -14.15
CA PHE A 295 8.38 -13.25 -14.21
C PHE A 295 9.86 -13.48 -14.49
N ASN A 296 10.43 -12.65 -15.36
CA ASN A 296 11.84 -12.73 -15.77
C ASN A 296 12.68 -11.60 -15.15
N LYS A 297 14.01 -11.71 -15.23
CA LYS A 297 14.96 -10.77 -14.61
C LYS A 297 14.84 -9.30 -15.05
N ASP A 298 14.20 -9.01 -16.18
CA ASP A 298 14.01 -7.64 -16.69
C ASP A 298 12.74 -6.95 -16.16
N THR A 299 11.92 -7.69 -15.38
CA THR A 299 10.76 -7.20 -14.64
C THR A 299 11.18 -6.12 -13.65
N THR A 300 10.52 -4.96 -13.69
CA THR A 300 10.70 -3.90 -12.68
C THR A 300 9.85 -4.20 -11.46
N ILE A 301 10.48 -4.18 -10.28
CA ILE A 301 9.83 -4.41 -8.99
C ILE A 301 9.95 -3.17 -8.11
N TYR A 302 8.82 -2.70 -7.61
CA TYR A 302 8.74 -1.79 -6.47
C TYR A 302 8.51 -2.59 -5.19
N VAL A 303 9.28 -2.33 -4.14
CA VAL A 303 9.11 -2.95 -2.82
C VAL A 303 8.68 -1.87 -1.83
N THR A 304 7.69 -2.18 -0.98
CA THR A 304 7.18 -1.29 0.09
C THR A 304 8.15 -1.16 1.27
N GLN A 305 9.39 -0.79 0.98
CA GLN A 305 10.46 -0.57 1.96
C GLN A 305 11.07 0.81 1.69
N SER A 306 11.42 1.51 2.76
CA SER A 306 11.83 2.92 2.68
C SER A 306 13.25 3.09 2.16
N ARG A 307 14.17 2.29 2.69
CA ARG A 307 15.59 2.24 2.32
C ARG A 307 15.98 0.82 1.90
N TRP A 308 17.14 0.64 1.27
CA TRP A 308 17.62 -0.72 0.96
C TRP A 308 17.99 -1.47 2.25
N ASP A 309 17.65 -2.75 2.31
CA ASP A 309 17.98 -3.66 3.41
C ASP A 309 18.56 -4.96 2.81
N GLY A 310 19.58 -5.55 3.44
CA GLY A 310 20.27 -6.74 2.91
C GLY A 310 19.37 -7.98 2.79
N SER A 311 18.25 -8.06 3.54
CA SER A 311 17.25 -9.12 3.35
C SER A 311 16.65 -9.12 1.93
N LEU A 312 16.63 -7.98 1.24
CA LEU A 312 16.11 -7.81 -0.12
C LEU A 312 17.10 -8.27 -1.21
N ASP A 313 18.36 -8.56 -0.87
CA ASP A 313 19.39 -8.92 -1.87
C ASP A 313 18.99 -10.19 -2.65
N SER A 314 18.42 -11.18 -1.97
CA SER A 314 17.86 -12.40 -2.59
C SER A 314 16.75 -12.14 -3.62
N LEU A 315 16.00 -11.05 -3.49
CA LEU A 315 15.01 -10.60 -4.49
C LEU A 315 15.69 -9.88 -5.65
N LYS A 316 16.69 -9.03 -5.35
CA LYS A 316 17.49 -8.30 -6.33
C LYS A 316 18.32 -9.20 -7.24
N ASP A 317 18.88 -10.27 -6.70
CA ASP A 317 19.65 -11.25 -7.47
C ASP A 317 18.80 -11.93 -8.55
N LEU A 318 17.51 -12.15 -8.25
CA LEU A 318 16.60 -12.75 -9.21
C LEU A 318 15.97 -11.70 -10.15
N PHE A 319 15.81 -10.46 -9.67
CA PHE A 319 15.21 -9.32 -10.35
C PHE A 319 16.04 -8.03 -10.12
N PRO A 320 17.13 -7.80 -10.89
CA PRO A 320 18.06 -6.69 -10.65
C PRO A 320 17.44 -5.28 -10.70
N LYS A 321 16.26 -5.14 -11.31
CA LYS A 321 15.44 -3.92 -11.32
C LYS A 321 14.49 -3.83 -10.12
N THR A 322 14.98 -4.15 -8.93
CA THR A 322 14.22 -4.00 -7.68
C THR A 322 14.56 -2.66 -7.03
N TYR A 323 13.53 -1.88 -6.70
CA TYR A 323 13.66 -0.51 -6.19
C TYR A 323 12.80 -0.28 -4.92
N THR A 324 13.30 0.57 -4.03
CA THR A 324 12.65 1.05 -2.80
C THR A 324 12.26 2.53 -2.93
N LYS A 325 11.51 3.09 -1.97
CA LYS A 325 11.08 4.50 -1.98
C LYS A 325 12.24 5.50 -2.16
N GLU A 326 13.37 5.24 -1.52
CA GLU A 326 14.60 6.03 -1.62
C GLU A 326 15.12 6.24 -3.07
N ALA A 327 14.85 5.30 -3.98
CA ALA A 327 15.31 5.42 -5.36
C ALA A 327 14.61 6.54 -6.17
N PHE A 328 13.45 7.01 -5.70
CA PHE A 328 12.60 7.95 -6.46
C PHE A 328 12.33 9.28 -5.76
N ILE A 329 12.31 9.30 -4.42
CA ILE A 329 12.02 10.51 -3.65
C ILE A 329 13.17 11.54 -3.81
N PRO A 330 12.89 12.76 -4.30
CA PRO A 330 13.89 13.82 -4.45
C PRO A 330 14.62 14.15 -3.14
N ALA A 331 15.90 14.53 -3.23
CA ALA A 331 16.76 14.75 -2.06
C ALA A 331 16.23 15.81 -1.09
N ASP A 332 15.64 16.88 -1.62
CA ASP A 332 14.95 17.95 -0.90
C ASP A 332 13.66 17.47 -0.20
N LYS A 333 13.00 16.45 -0.75
CA LYS A 333 11.79 15.84 -0.19
C LYS A 333 12.06 14.70 0.80
N LYS A 334 13.25 14.09 0.81
CA LYS A 334 13.58 12.95 1.71
C LYS A 334 13.30 13.25 3.19
N LYS A 335 13.64 14.45 3.67
CA LYS A 335 13.36 14.82 5.06
C LYS A 335 11.87 14.74 5.45
N LYS A 336 10.95 15.03 4.52
CA LYS A 336 9.50 14.98 4.74
C LYS A 336 8.94 13.55 4.58
N PHE A 337 9.50 12.75 3.67
CA PHE A 337 8.91 11.49 3.21
C PHE A 337 9.74 10.22 3.48
N LEU A 338 10.91 10.31 4.13
CA LEU A 338 11.82 9.17 4.48
C LEU A 338 12.61 9.34 5.79
N ASP A 339 12.88 10.58 6.21
CA ASP A 339 13.63 10.88 7.45
C ASP A 339 12.76 11.57 8.51
N SER A 340 11.45 11.49 8.32
CA SER A 340 10.42 11.91 9.27
C SER A 340 10.33 10.85 10.36
N GLU A 341 10.38 11.23 11.65
CA GLU A 341 10.16 10.31 12.78
C GLU A 341 8.77 9.64 12.76
N ASP A 342 7.88 10.20 11.94
CA ASP A 342 6.56 9.68 11.64
C ASP A 342 6.53 9.03 10.23
N SER A 343 6.23 7.73 10.25
CA SER A 343 6.09 6.83 9.10
C SER A 343 4.79 6.97 8.28
N GLU A 344 3.83 7.81 8.66
CA GLU A 344 2.52 7.85 7.96
C GLU A 344 2.63 8.24 6.47
N LEU A 345 3.43 9.25 6.13
CA LEU A 345 3.64 9.66 4.73
C LEU A 345 4.31 8.58 3.87
N GLU A 346 5.19 7.77 4.46
CA GLU A 346 5.84 6.64 3.78
C GLU A 346 4.85 5.54 3.41
N LYS A 347 3.84 5.29 4.25
CA LYS A 347 2.79 4.30 4.00
C LYS A 347 1.79 4.79 2.95
N VAL A 348 1.54 6.10 2.89
CA VAL A 348 0.74 6.73 1.81
C VAL A 348 1.36 6.43 0.45
N ILE A 349 2.66 6.61 0.29
CA ILE A 349 3.38 6.29 -0.95
C ILE A 349 3.22 4.80 -1.30
N ASP A 350 3.46 3.90 -0.34
CA ASP A 350 3.33 2.45 -0.55
C ASP A 350 1.91 2.02 -0.95
N PHE A 351 0.89 2.54 -0.27
CA PHE A 351 -0.51 2.23 -0.53
C PHE A 351 -0.91 2.62 -1.95
N TYR A 352 -0.55 3.83 -2.38
CA TYR A 352 -0.96 4.35 -3.68
C TYR A 352 -0.16 3.71 -4.83
N ILE A 353 1.17 3.55 -4.70
CA ILE A 353 1.96 2.83 -5.72
C ILE A 353 1.51 1.36 -5.87
N SER A 354 1.18 0.69 -4.75
CA SER A 354 0.64 -0.68 -4.77
C SER A 354 -0.77 -0.76 -5.36
N SER A 355 -1.54 0.32 -5.29
CA SER A 355 -2.84 0.43 -5.96
C SER A 355 -2.69 0.69 -7.46
N GLU A 356 -1.69 1.45 -7.86
CA GLU A 356 -1.50 1.86 -9.26
C GLU A 356 -0.71 0.86 -10.14
N SER A 357 0.04 -0.06 -9.52
CA SER A 357 0.87 -1.05 -10.22
C SER A 357 0.08 -2.01 -11.11
N ASP A 358 0.72 -2.56 -12.13
CA ASP A 358 0.09 -3.51 -13.06
C ASP A 358 -0.13 -4.88 -12.39
N VAL A 359 0.75 -5.26 -11.46
CA VAL A 359 0.60 -6.43 -10.59
C VAL A 359 0.87 -6.04 -9.14
N PHE A 360 0.06 -6.54 -8.20
CA PHE A 360 0.31 -6.40 -6.77
C PHE A 360 0.52 -7.77 -6.11
N VAL A 361 1.54 -7.87 -5.25
CA VAL A 361 1.95 -9.10 -4.56
C VAL A 361 2.05 -8.84 -3.05
N PRO A 362 1.04 -9.24 -2.25
CA PRO A 362 1.09 -9.11 -0.81
C PRO A 362 1.93 -10.23 -0.20
N ALA A 363 3.14 -9.92 0.27
CA ALA A 363 3.96 -10.91 0.99
C ALA A 363 3.48 -11.13 2.44
N ILE A 364 2.61 -10.26 2.96
CA ILE A 364 2.06 -10.34 4.32
C ILE A 364 0.54 -10.22 4.24
N SER A 365 -0.18 -11.12 4.92
CA SER A 365 -1.62 -10.96 5.14
C SER A 365 -1.89 -9.80 6.10
N GLY A 366 -2.55 -8.75 5.63
CA GLY A 366 -2.70 -7.51 6.38
C GLY A 366 -3.80 -6.59 5.87
N LEU A 367 -4.04 -5.52 6.63
CA LEU A 367 -5.03 -4.49 6.25
C LEU A 367 -4.60 -3.72 4.99
N LEU A 368 -3.29 -3.61 4.72
CA LEU A 368 -2.73 -3.02 3.51
C LEU A 368 -3.16 -3.82 2.28
N TYR A 369 -2.90 -5.15 2.28
CA TYR A 369 -3.40 -6.06 1.25
C TYR A 369 -4.91 -5.92 1.04
N ALA A 370 -5.71 -5.94 2.11
CA ALA A 370 -7.16 -5.84 2.00
C ALA A 370 -7.62 -4.53 1.33
N ASN A 371 -7.13 -3.37 1.76
CA ASN A 371 -7.59 -2.09 1.22
C ASN A 371 -6.98 -1.74 -0.14
N VAL A 372 -5.74 -2.13 -0.42
CA VAL A 372 -5.16 -2.08 -1.78
C VAL A 372 -5.98 -2.95 -2.72
N ALA A 373 -6.38 -4.16 -2.31
CA ALA A 373 -7.28 -4.99 -3.11
C ALA A 373 -8.63 -4.29 -3.36
N GLY A 374 -9.19 -3.61 -2.36
CA GLY A 374 -10.41 -2.79 -2.50
C GLY A 374 -10.29 -1.69 -3.56
N LYS A 375 -9.24 -0.87 -3.49
CA LYS A 375 -8.99 0.21 -4.47
C LYS A 375 -8.74 -0.36 -5.87
N ARG A 376 -7.89 -1.40 -5.98
CA ARG A 376 -7.59 -2.08 -7.25
C ARG A 376 -8.83 -2.66 -7.92
N ILE A 377 -9.76 -3.26 -7.15
CA ILE A 377 -11.03 -3.78 -7.67
C ILE A 377 -11.88 -2.69 -8.34
N GLY A 378 -11.97 -1.49 -7.75
CA GLY A 378 -12.68 -0.37 -8.38
C GLY A 378 -12.07 0.02 -9.73
N SER A 379 -10.76 0.28 -9.73
CA SER A 379 -9.97 0.63 -10.93
C SER A 379 -9.83 -0.47 -12.00
N GLY A 380 -10.44 -1.65 -11.80
CA GLY A 380 -10.29 -2.81 -12.69
C GLY A 380 -8.96 -3.57 -12.61
N LYS A 381 -7.94 -3.06 -11.89
CA LYS A 381 -6.56 -3.60 -11.75
C LYS A 381 -6.46 -4.89 -10.93
N THR A 382 -7.25 -5.90 -11.26
CA THR A 382 -7.49 -7.09 -10.42
C THR A 382 -6.34 -8.11 -10.38
N GLN A 383 -5.20 -7.85 -11.03
CA GLN A 383 -4.00 -8.71 -10.98
C GLN A 383 -3.30 -8.64 -9.62
N ILE A 384 -3.81 -9.40 -8.66
CA ILE A 384 -3.29 -9.50 -7.30
C ILE A 384 -2.88 -10.96 -7.06
N LEU A 385 -1.58 -11.21 -6.94
CA LEU A 385 -1.02 -12.56 -6.88
C LEU A 385 -0.47 -12.83 -5.47
N VAL A 386 -1.14 -13.71 -4.73
CA VAL A 386 -0.74 -14.07 -3.36
C VAL A 386 0.36 -15.14 -3.43
N PRO A 387 1.54 -14.93 -2.81
CA PRO A 387 2.60 -15.93 -2.79
C PRO A 387 2.14 -17.24 -2.15
N ALA A 388 2.71 -18.35 -2.62
CA ALA A 388 2.49 -19.68 -2.07
C ALA A 388 3.71 -20.57 -2.35
N ASN A 389 3.86 -21.65 -1.59
CA ASN A 389 4.86 -22.68 -1.86
C ASN A 389 4.46 -23.46 -3.12
N ILE A 390 5.19 -23.25 -4.21
CA ILE A 390 4.94 -23.95 -5.48
C ILE A 390 5.87 -25.17 -5.56
N PRO A 391 5.36 -26.42 -5.49
CA PRO A 391 6.21 -27.62 -5.62
C PRO A 391 6.81 -27.73 -7.03
N ASP A 392 5.99 -27.61 -8.08
CA ASP A 392 6.39 -27.78 -9.47
C ASP A 392 6.77 -26.47 -10.18
N SER A 393 7.55 -26.55 -11.25
CA SER A 393 8.03 -25.40 -12.04
C SER A 393 7.03 -24.83 -13.05
N SER A 394 5.75 -25.24 -13.01
CA SER A 394 4.79 -25.04 -14.12
C SER A 394 3.42 -24.47 -13.73
N ALA A 395 3.23 -24.03 -12.47
CA ALA A 395 1.95 -23.50 -12.01
C ALA A 395 1.60 -22.15 -12.68
N SER A 396 0.38 -22.06 -13.23
CA SER A 396 -0.12 -20.83 -13.87
C SER A 396 -0.27 -19.70 -12.85
N ALA A 397 0.10 -18.47 -13.21
CA ALA A 397 -0.11 -17.27 -12.39
C ALA A 397 -1.59 -17.11 -11.95
N SER A 398 -2.54 -17.53 -12.78
CA SER A 398 -3.98 -17.53 -12.46
C SER A 398 -4.37 -18.36 -11.24
N SER A 399 -3.58 -19.38 -10.89
CA SER A 399 -3.80 -20.23 -9.71
C SER A 399 -3.50 -19.52 -8.39
N PHE A 400 -2.76 -18.41 -8.45
CA PHE A 400 -2.36 -17.61 -7.28
C PHE A 400 -3.13 -16.29 -7.18
N LEU A 401 -4.18 -16.13 -7.99
CA LEU A 401 -5.05 -14.96 -7.97
C LEU A 401 -5.78 -14.86 -6.62
N SER A 402 -5.62 -13.71 -5.96
CA SER A 402 -6.17 -13.40 -4.65
C SER A 402 -7.60 -13.94 -4.45
N PRO A 403 -7.88 -14.64 -3.33
CA PRO A 403 -9.23 -15.10 -3.01
C PRO A 403 -10.28 -13.99 -3.00
N TYR A 404 -9.88 -12.73 -2.76
CA TYR A 404 -10.75 -11.57 -2.85
C TYR A 404 -11.29 -11.36 -4.26
N VAL A 405 -10.42 -11.50 -5.27
CA VAL A 405 -10.72 -11.35 -6.70
C VAL A 405 -11.34 -12.62 -7.27
N SER A 406 -10.68 -13.77 -7.13
CA SER A 406 -11.07 -15.03 -7.77
C SER A 406 -12.43 -15.55 -7.29
N LYS A 407 -12.80 -15.29 -6.02
CA LYS A 407 -14.12 -15.62 -5.46
C LYS A 407 -15.09 -14.43 -5.44
N LYS A 408 -14.70 -13.27 -6.01
CA LYS A 408 -15.42 -11.98 -5.95
C LYS A 408 -16.06 -11.69 -4.59
N ASN A 409 -15.29 -11.92 -3.52
CA ASN A 409 -15.80 -11.92 -2.14
C ASN A 409 -15.33 -10.72 -1.31
N HIS A 410 -14.52 -9.81 -1.85
CA HIS A 410 -14.18 -8.54 -1.19
C HIS A 410 -15.40 -7.61 -1.04
N PHE A 411 -15.42 -6.77 -0.01
CA PHE A 411 -16.46 -5.76 0.24
C PHE A 411 -16.59 -4.74 -0.90
N ALA A 412 -15.48 -4.42 -1.58
CA ALA A 412 -15.51 -3.55 -2.78
C ALA A 412 -16.49 -4.05 -3.87
N TYR A 413 -16.71 -5.37 -4.02
CA TYR A 413 -17.70 -5.90 -4.97
C TYR A 413 -19.17 -5.65 -4.56
N SER A 414 -19.43 -5.12 -3.36
CA SER A 414 -20.73 -4.56 -2.99
C SER A 414 -20.86 -3.07 -3.34
N CYS A 415 -19.72 -2.39 -3.52
CA CYS A 415 -19.60 -0.95 -3.76
C CYS A 415 -19.53 -0.57 -5.24
N TYR A 416 -18.91 -1.42 -6.06
CA TYR A 416 -18.73 -1.19 -7.49
C TYR A 416 -19.56 -2.15 -8.35
N CYS A 417 -20.07 -1.64 -9.48
CA CYS A 417 -20.94 -2.31 -10.45
C CYS A 417 -20.47 -2.03 -11.89
#